data_AF-A0A7K1TLE6-F1
#
_entry.id   AF-A0A7K1TLE6-F1
#
_cell.length_a   1.000
_cell.length_b   1.000
_cell.length_c   1.000
_cell.angle_alpha   90.00
_cell.angle_beta   90.00
_cell.angle_gamma   90.00
#
_symmetry.space_group_name_H-M   'P 1'
#
loop_
_entity.id
_entity.type
_entity.pdbx_description
1 polymer ?
#
loop_
_entity_poly.entity_id
_entity_poly.type
_entity_poly.pdbx_seq_one_letter_code
_entity_poly.pdbx_strand_id
1 'polypeptide(L)'
;MRFFFSLLGAHRRGAWVVGLLLLAIGWVRPEVAHASHIRAGDIQAKVDTITGNPNHIYFKLTLYRDINGVDQPDVTIYYGDGTRQDGIPKAQTTRIASAETDIFTYYFDHTYSGAGRYQVSFVGENRNANVVNMSNSSGQTFYIGTSVTINPAYGRNRSPVLRAPAIDRAAVGQVFLHNPAAYDADGDSLAFRLRTSQQVVGGTNTANTNNTPSPVTCTNYVYPNDPSILPKAVQVAYGGVPAGQPGQDAIIVQDPQTGQITWNAPSRAGLYNIAFVVEEWRRTANGRIMIGTVIRDMQIIVTGTKNLPPTLTVPPDVCVVANTPVTLNVSATDNANSTSDPATNVTLFAYSGTIPPATFNQTNTGTTVNGVYRWTPDCSRVSNQPYLVVFKAQDSPTAASGSPILIDEKTVRITVVGPPPQNVRAVPSSSARGLVSLVTWSNYTCTNASQLLIFRREGCYAYTPGPCDTGLPASAGYVQVGSVPATATSFTDDNAGAGLTRGKTYSYRIYAVFPLPAGGASIVSNESCITFSGRSARLTNVDVNTTSA
;
A
#
# COMPACT_ATOMS: atom_id res chain seq x y z
N MET A 1 -93.44 -44.89 16.68
CA MET A 1 -92.37 -45.38 17.59
C MET A 1 -91.19 -44.40 17.46
N ARG A 2 -91.27 -43.25 18.15
CA ARG A 2 -90.55 -42.91 19.40
C ARG A 2 -89.01 -43.08 19.31
N PHE A 3 -88.35 -41.90 19.34
CA PHE A 3 -87.06 -41.57 19.97
C PHE A 3 -85.76 -42.23 19.44
N PHE A 4 -84.81 -41.42 18.93
CA PHE A 4 -83.60 -41.05 19.68
C PHE A 4 -82.89 -39.81 19.07
N PHE A 5 -82.32 -39.01 19.96
CA PHE A 5 -81.74 -37.66 19.86
C PHE A 5 -80.52 -37.55 18.92
N SER A 6 -80.36 -36.47 18.14
CA SER A 6 -79.70 -35.18 18.48
C SER A 6 -78.18 -35.28 18.75
N LEU A 7 -77.37 -34.70 17.85
CA LEU A 7 -76.10 -33.95 18.07
C LEU A 7 -75.27 -33.98 16.77
N LEU A 8 -75.41 -32.96 15.92
CA LEU A 8 -74.45 -32.67 14.83
C LEU A 8 -74.65 -31.24 14.34
N GLY A 9 -74.32 -30.28 15.20
CA GLY A 9 -74.53 -28.87 14.92
C GLY A 9 -73.52 -27.99 15.65
N ALA A 10 -72.22 -28.11 15.33
CA ALA A 10 -71.21 -27.07 15.57
C ALA A 10 -69.79 -27.46 15.12
N HIS A 11 -69.54 -27.85 13.85
CA HIS A 11 -68.13 -27.96 13.38
C HIS A 11 -67.84 -27.43 11.97
N ARG A 12 -68.83 -26.87 11.26
CA ARG A 12 -68.62 -26.39 9.87
C ARG A 12 -67.98 -25.01 9.72
N ARG A 13 -67.74 -24.26 10.81
CA ARG A 13 -67.10 -22.92 10.75
C ARG A 13 -65.58 -22.92 10.97
N GLY A 14 -64.99 -24.01 11.49
CA GLY A 14 -63.53 -24.10 11.70
C GLY A 14 -62.75 -24.56 10.47
N ALA A 15 -63.34 -25.41 9.63
CA ALA A 15 -62.65 -26.00 8.47
C ALA A 15 -62.30 -24.98 7.37
N TRP A 16 -63.13 -23.94 7.18
CA TRP A 16 -62.88 -22.89 6.21
C TRP A 16 -61.77 -21.93 6.61
N VAL A 17 -61.62 -21.67 7.92
CA VAL A 17 -60.55 -20.81 8.46
C VAL A 17 -59.19 -21.52 8.38
N VAL A 18 -59.16 -22.84 8.63
CA VAL A 18 -57.94 -23.66 8.46
C VAL A 18 -57.56 -23.81 6.99
N GLY A 19 -58.53 -23.98 6.09
CA GLY A 19 -58.28 -24.04 4.64
C GLY A 19 -57.74 -22.73 4.07
N LEU A 20 -58.25 -21.58 4.52
CA LEU A 20 -57.75 -20.26 4.14
C LEU A 20 -56.36 -19.96 4.74
N LEU A 21 -56.06 -20.43 5.96
CA LEU A 21 -54.72 -20.32 6.54
C LEU A 21 -53.70 -21.17 5.76
N LEU A 22 -54.06 -22.39 5.35
CA LEU A 22 -53.16 -23.28 4.60
C LEU A 22 -52.93 -22.80 3.15
N LEU A 23 -53.94 -22.18 2.52
CA LEU A 23 -53.78 -21.49 1.23
C LEU A 23 -52.95 -20.20 1.36
N ALA A 24 -53.04 -19.45 2.47
CA ALA A 24 -52.21 -18.28 2.72
C ALA A 24 -50.74 -18.65 3.04
N ILE A 25 -50.50 -19.77 3.72
CA ILE A 25 -49.14 -20.28 4.01
C ILE A 25 -48.50 -20.88 2.75
N GLY A 26 -49.27 -21.45 1.83
CA GLY A 26 -48.79 -21.98 0.55
C GLY A 26 -48.33 -20.94 -0.48
N TRP A 27 -48.60 -19.65 -0.24
CA TRP A 27 -48.17 -18.53 -1.10
C TRP A 27 -46.91 -17.83 -0.59
N VAL A 28 -46.39 -18.22 0.58
CA VAL A 28 -45.08 -17.79 1.05
C VAL A 28 -44.05 -18.74 0.43
N ARG A 29 -43.63 -18.44 -0.80
CA ARG A 29 -42.42 -19.09 -1.34
C ARG A 29 -41.27 -18.72 -0.40
N PRO A 30 -40.49 -19.69 0.11
CA PRO A 30 -39.24 -19.36 0.79
C PRO A 30 -38.33 -18.73 -0.26
N GLU A 31 -38.17 -17.41 -0.21
CA GLU A 31 -36.99 -16.80 -0.82
C GLU A 31 -35.81 -17.30 0.00
N VAL A 32 -35.09 -18.27 -0.56
CA VAL A 32 -33.80 -18.66 -0.01
C VAL A 32 -32.89 -17.48 -0.24
N ALA A 33 -32.77 -16.63 0.77
CA ALA A 33 -31.79 -15.55 0.80
C ALA A 33 -30.39 -16.19 0.83
N HIS A 34 -29.82 -16.42 -0.33
CA HIS A 34 -28.42 -16.80 -0.46
C HIS A 34 -27.56 -15.58 -0.12
N ALA A 35 -27.23 -15.42 1.16
CA ALA A 35 -26.12 -14.56 1.56
C ALA A 35 -24.82 -15.25 1.10
N SER A 36 -24.04 -14.62 0.22
CA SER A 36 -22.75 -15.16 -0.24
C SER A 36 -21.64 -15.05 0.80
N HIS A 37 -21.88 -14.34 1.89
CA HIS A 37 -20.96 -14.18 3.01
C HIS A 37 -19.56 -13.67 2.64
N ILE A 38 -19.44 -12.96 1.50
CA ILE A 38 -18.21 -12.28 1.10
C ILE A 38 -17.98 -11.09 2.03
N ARG A 39 -16.87 -11.15 2.75
CA ARG A 39 -16.41 -10.13 3.71
C ARG A 39 -15.47 -9.14 3.06
N ALA A 40 -14.59 -9.59 2.17
CA ALA A 40 -13.67 -8.72 1.47
C ALA A 40 -13.13 -9.37 0.18
N GLY A 41 -12.43 -8.59 -0.63
CA GLY A 41 -11.61 -9.14 -1.70
C GLY A 41 -10.82 -8.11 -2.49
N ASP A 42 -9.86 -8.60 -3.26
CA ASP A 42 -9.05 -7.82 -4.21
C ASP A 42 -8.53 -8.72 -5.34
N ILE A 43 -8.22 -8.09 -6.47
CA ILE A 43 -7.60 -8.74 -7.64
C ILE A 43 -6.21 -8.15 -7.83
N GLN A 44 -5.18 -8.99 -7.89
CA GLN A 44 -3.80 -8.59 -8.19
C GLN A 44 -3.41 -9.12 -9.56
N ALA A 45 -2.53 -8.42 -10.25
CA ALA A 45 -2.10 -8.71 -11.61
C ALA A 45 -0.58 -8.62 -11.76
N LYS A 46 0.00 -9.44 -12.64
CA LYS A 46 1.39 -9.34 -13.08
C LYS A 46 1.51 -9.72 -14.55
N VAL A 47 2.31 -8.96 -15.29
CA VAL A 47 2.70 -9.33 -16.67
C VAL A 47 3.45 -10.66 -16.66
N ASP A 48 3.29 -11.44 -17.72
CA ASP A 48 3.98 -12.71 -17.91
C ASP A 48 5.51 -12.54 -17.83
N THR A 49 6.06 -13.06 -16.74
CA THR A 49 7.50 -13.05 -16.47
C THR A 49 8.26 -14.20 -17.13
N ILE A 50 7.56 -15.22 -17.65
CA ILE A 50 8.11 -16.42 -18.26
C ILE A 50 8.40 -16.14 -19.74
N THR A 51 7.38 -15.82 -20.52
CA THR A 51 7.55 -15.57 -21.97
C THR A 51 7.98 -14.14 -22.25
N GLY A 52 7.70 -13.21 -21.31
CA GLY A 52 7.93 -11.78 -21.51
C GLY A 52 6.89 -11.11 -22.42
N ASN A 53 5.81 -11.81 -22.77
CA ASN A 53 4.71 -11.23 -23.55
C ASN A 53 4.00 -10.13 -22.72
N PRO A 54 4.06 -8.85 -23.11
CA PRO A 54 3.42 -7.77 -22.36
C PRO A 54 1.89 -7.84 -22.35
N ASN A 55 1.30 -8.58 -23.30
CA ASN A 55 -0.15 -8.72 -23.42
C ASN A 55 -0.70 -9.90 -22.60
N HIS A 56 0.15 -10.80 -22.12
CA HIS A 56 -0.26 -11.95 -21.31
C HIS A 56 -0.10 -11.60 -19.83
N ILE A 57 -1.21 -11.63 -19.10
CA ILE A 57 -1.27 -11.18 -17.71
C ILE A 57 -1.77 -12.31 -16.82
N TYR A 58 -1.04 -12.59 -15.74
CA TYR A 58 -1.46 -13.47 -14.66
C TYR A 58 -2.19 -12.69 -13.58
N PHE A 59 -3.26 -13.26 -13.07
CA PHE A 59 -4.07 -12.67 -12.01
C PHE A 59 -4.18 -13.57 -10.80
N LYS A 60 -4.43 -12.93 -9.66
CA LYS A 60 -4.79 -13.58 -8.40
C LYS A 60 -5.99 -12.86 -7.81
N LEU A 61 -7.12 -13.56 -7.69
CA LEU A 61 -8.25 -13.09 -6.90
C LEU A 61 -8.12 -13.66 -5.48
N THR A 62 -8.24 -12.77 -4.49
CA THR A 62 -8.35 -13.15 -3.07
C THR A 62 -9.71 -12.73 -2.56
N LEU A 63 -10.50 -13.67 -2.04
CA LEU A 63 -11.78 -13.41 -1.39
C LEU A 63 -11.70 -13.82 0.08
N TYR A 64 -12.32 -13.02 0.95
CA TYR A 64 -12.49 -13.31 2.37
C TYR A 64 -13.95 -13.66 2.59
N ARG A 65 -14.22 -14.77 3.26
CA ARG A 65 -15.56 -15.29 3.50
C ARG A 65 -15.74 -15.66 4.96
N ASP A 66 -16.94 -15.40 5.51
CA ASP A 66 -17.36 -16.00 6.78
C ASP A 66 -17.22 -17.54 6.73
N ILE A 67 -16.75 -18.17 7.80
CA ILE A 67 -16.65 -19.64 7.90
C ILE A 67 -18.00 -20.35 7.83
N ASN A 68 -19.08 -19.69 8.24
CA ASN A 68 -20.45 -20.19 8.14
C ASN A 68 -21.09 -19.85 6.79
N GLY A 69 -20.32 -19.25 5.89
CA GLY A 69 -20.78 -18.78 4.61
C GLY A 69 -20.98 -19.87 3.56
N VAL A 70 -21.70 -19.52 2.50
CA VAL A 70 -21.85 -20.37 1.31
C VAL A 70 -20.47 -20.57 0.67
N ASP A 71 -20.15 -21.80 0.28
CA ASP A 71 -18.88 -22.05 -0.39
C ASP A 71 -18.86 -21.44 -1.80
N GLN A 72 -17.66 -21.01 -2.22
CA GLN A 72 -17.41 -20.49 -3.56
C GLN A 72 -16.42 -21.45 -4.24
N PRO A 73 -16.90 -22.51 -4.92
CA PRO A 73 -16.03 -23.50 -5.54
C PRO A 73 -15.32 -22.95 -6.79
N ASP A 74 -15.98 -22.03 -7.50
CA ASP A 74 -15.47 -21.37 -8.69
C ASP A 74 -15.95 -19.92 -8.79
N VAL A 75 -15.33 -19.16 -9.70
CA VAL A 75 -15.68 -17.75 -9.96
C VAL A 75 -15.75 -17.46 -11.46
N THR A 76 -16.51 -16.42 -11.80
CA THR A 76 -16.50 -15.80 -13.13
C THR A 76 -15.73 -14.49 -13.09
N ILE A 77 -14.83 -14.29 -14.06
CA ILE A 77 -14.02 -13.08 -14.19
C ILE A 77 -14.31 -12.39 -15.53
N TYR A 78 -14.46 -11.07 -15.48
CA TYR A 78 -14.63 -10.21 -16.66
C TYR A 78 -13.33 -9.46 -16.91
N TYR A 79 -12.76 -9.57 -18.11
CA TYR A 79 -11.42 -9.03 -18.42
C TYR A 79 -11.44 -7.56 -18.85
N GLY A 80 -12.62 -7.00 -19.12
CA GLY A 80 -12.75 -5.60 -19.51
C GLY A 80 -12.40 -5.32 -20.99
N ASP A 81 -12.27 -6.36 -21.80
CA ASP A 81 -12.09 -6.30 -23.27
C ASP A 81 -13.27 -6.94 -24.03
N GLY A 82 -14.41 -7.14 -23.34
CA GLY A 82 -15.58 -7.83 -23.88
C GLY A 82 -15.53 -9.36 -23.75
N THR A 83 -14.45 -9.92 -23.17
CA THR A 83 -14.35 -11.34 -22.84
C THR A 83 -14.54 -11.60 -21.35
N ARG A 84 -14.95 -12.83 -21.02
CA ARG A 84 -15.02 -13.35 -19.65
C ARG A 84 -14.57 -14.79 -19.59
N GLN A 85 -14.27 -15.28 -18.40
CA GLN A 85 -14.00 -16.69 -18.13
C GLN A 85 -14.86 -17.16 -16.96
N ASP A 86 -15.65 -18.20 -17.24
CA ASP A 86 -16.53 -18.85 -16.28
C ASP A 86 -15.81 -20.08 -15.66
N GLY A 87 -16.18 -20.48 -14.44
CA GLY A 87 -15.73 -21.73 -13.83
C GLY A 87 -14.25 -21.77 -13.40
N ILE A 88 -13.64 -20.63 -13.06
CA ILE A 88 -12.27 -20.59 -12.54
C ILE A 88 -12.26 -21.24 -11.15
N PRO A 89 -11.58 -22.39 -10.95
CA PRO A 89 -11.69 -23.15 -9.72
C PRO A 89 -10.93 -22.49 -8.56
N LYS A 90 -11.46 -22.64 -7.35
CA LYS A 90 -10.78 -22.26 -6.11
C LYS A 90 -9.52 -23.09 -5.94
N ALA A 91 -8.37 -22.41 -5.93
CA ALA A 91 -7.07 -23.07 -5.83
C ALA A 91 -6.67 -23.39 -4.38
N GLN A 92 -7.03 -22.52 -3.43
CA GLN A 92 -6.64 -22.67 -2.03
C GLN A 92 -7.69 -22.09 -1.10
N THR A 93 -7.89 -22.77 0.05
CA THR A 93 -8.60 -22.24 1.21
C THR A 93 -7.61 -22.13 2.38
N THR A 94 -7.58 -20.98 3.05
CA THR A 94 -6.75 -20.78 4.25
C THR A 94 -7.58 -20.13 5.35
N ARG A 95 -7.62 -20.75 6.52
CA ARG A 95 -8.36 -20.26 7.68
C ARG A 95 -7.56 -19.20 8.43
N ILE A 96 -8.15 -18.02 8.66
CA ILE A 96 -7.66 -17.07 9.66
C ILE A 96 -8.37 -17.39 10.98
N ALA A 97 -7.72 -18.20 11.83
CA ALA A 97 -8.31 -18.68 13.07
C ALA A 97 -8.79 -17.54 14.00
N SER A 98 -8.09 -16.40 13.99
CA SER A 98 -8.41 -15.22 14.80
C SER A 98 -9.54 -14.35 14.26
N ALA A 99 -10.14 -14.67 13.11
CA ALA A 99 -11.12 -13.79 12.46
C ALA A 99 -12.40 -14.50 12.00
N GLU A 100 -12.60 -15.79 12.31
CA GLU A 100 -13.74 -16.58 11.81
C GLU A 100 -13.93 -16.41 10.29
N THR A 101 -12.82 -16.31 9.57
CA THR A 101 -12.79 -15.97 8.14
C THR A 101 -11.91 -16.96 7.39
N ASP A 102 -12.43 -17.46 6.28
CA ASP A 102 -11.69 -18.22 5.27
C ASP A 102 -11.20 -17.28 4.16
N ILE A 103 -9.97 -17.50 3.72
CA ILE A 103 -9.39 -16.86 2.54
C ILE A 103 -9.46 -17.86 1.38
N PHE A 104 -10.13 -17.47 0.31
CA PHE A 104 -10.15 -18.20 -0.96
C PHE A 104 -9.23 -17.52 -1.95
N THR A 105 -8.38 -18.32 -2.60
CA THR A 105 -7.47 -17.85 -3.64
C THR A 105 -7.79 -18.53 -4.96
N TYR A 106 -7.84 -17.74 -6.03
CA TYR A 106 -8.04 -18.18 -7.41
C TYR A 106 -6.91 -17.63 -8.28
N TYR A 107 -6.47 -18.42 -9.25
CA TYR A 107 -5.47 -18.04 -10.23
C TYR A 107 -6.04 -18.21 -11.64
N PHE A 108 -5.79 -17.24 -12.49
CA PHE A 108 -6.22 -17.23 -13.88
C PHE A 108 -5.30 -16.29 -14.68
N ASP A 109 -5.37 -16.38 -15.99
CA ASP A 109 -4.58 -15.57 -16.90
C ASP A 109 -5.40 -15.16 -18.11
N HIS A 110 -4.95 -14.11 -18.79
CA HIS A 110 -5.58 -13.63 -20.01
C HIS A 110 -4.57 -13.00 -20.95
N THR A 111 -4.78 -13.19 -22.26
CA THR A 111 -3.98 -12.55 -23.30
C THR A 111 -4.82 -11.52 -24.03
N TYR A 112 -4.46 -10.24 -23.87
CA TYR A 112 -5.14 -9.12 -24.50
C TYR A 112 -4.70 -8.95 -25.97
N SER A 113 -5.62 -8.46 -26.81
CA SER A 113 -5.37 -8.27 -28.24
C SER A 113 -4.44 -7.09 -28.56
N GLY A 114 -4.24 -6.16 -27.62
CA GLY A 114 -3.40 -4.99 -27.84
C GLY A 114 -3.09 -4.18 -26.59
N ALA A 115 -2.38 -3.07 -26.80
CA ALA A 115 -2.11 -2.09 -25.76
C ALA A 115 -3.40 -1.35 -25.39
N GLY A 116 -3.56 -1.05 -24.10
CA GLY A 116 -4.77 -0.44 -23.60
C GLY A 116 -4.87 -0.48 -22.09
N ARG A 117 -5.90 0.18 -21.56
CA ARG A 117 -6.27 0.09 -20.15
C ARG A 117 -7.50 -0.81 -20.05
N TYR A 118 -7.37 -1.90 -19.30
CA TYR A 118 -8.42 -2.90 -19.13
C TYR A 118 -8.85 -2.99 -17.66
N GLN A 119 -10.15 -3.16 -17.45
CA GLN A 119 -10.74 -3.27 -16.12
C GLN A 119 -11.14 -4.72 -15.85
N VAL A 120 -10.25 -5.46 -15.19
CA VAL A 120 -10.54 -6.82 -14.74
C VAL A 120 -11.40 -6.74 -13.51
N SER A 121 -12.48 -7.51 -13.45
CA SER A 121 -13.44 -7.42 -12.35
C SER A 121 -14.05 -8.75 -11.97
N PHE A 122 -14.47 -8.79 -10.71
CA PHE A 122 -15.25 -9.86 -10.12
C PHE A 122 -16.57 -9.29 -9.61
N VAL A 123 -17.67 -9.97 -9.95
CA VAL A 123 -19.01 -9.69 -9.47
C VAL A 123 -19.44 -10.89 -8.63
N GLY A 124 -19.48 -10.72 -7.32
CA GLY A 124 -20.03 -11.71 -6.39
C GLY A 124 -21.52 -11.50 -6.19
N GLU A 125 -22.28 -12.58 -6.13
CA GLU A 125 -23.71 -12.50 -5.81
C GLU A 125 -23.90 -12.08 -4.36
N ASN A 126 -24.75 -11.08 -4.09
CA ASN A 126 -25.17 -10.59 -2.76
C ASN A 126 -24.05 -10.19 -1.77
N ARG A 127 -24.35 -9.35 -0.78
CA ARG A 127 -23.46 -9.08 0.38
C ARG A 127 -24.05 -9.71 1.63
N ASN A 128 -23.31 -9.64 2.74
CA ASN A 128 -23.88 -9.92 4.05
C ASN A 128 -25.11 -9.05 4.32
N ALA A 129 -26.18 -9.65 4.87
CA ALA A 129 -27.37 -8.91 5.25
C ALA A 129 -27.08 -7.91 6.38
N ASN A 130 -27.95 -6.91 6.53
CA ASN A 130 -27.92 -5.95 7.65
C ASN A 130 -26.63 -5.11 7.76
N VAL A 131 -25.91 -4.89 6.65
CA VAL A 131 -24.87 -3.84 6.59
C VAL A 131 -25.51 -2.48 6.84
N VAL A 132 -24.99 -1.75 7.82
CA VAL A 132 -25.56 -0.52 8.37
C VAL A 132 -25.47 0.65 7.40
N ASN A 133 -24.37 0.75 6.65
CA ASN A 133 -24.07 1.91 5.82
C ASN A 133 -24.46 1.75 4.35
N MET A 134 -25.49 0.94 4.07
CA MET A 134 -26.19 0.83 2.77
C MET A 134 -27.57 0.20 2.95
N SER A 135 -28.47 0.32 1.97
CA SER A 135 -29.83 -0.26 2.03
C SER A 135 -29.92 -1.62 1.33
N ASN A 136 -30.68 -2.60 1.85
CA ASN A 136 -30.88 -3.91 1.21
C ASN A 136 -29.56 -4.61 0.79
N SER A 137 -28.56 -4.67 1.69
CA SER A 137 -27.22 -5.21 1.39
C SER A 137 -27.24 -6.64 0.85
N SER A 138 -28.11 -7.50 1.37
CA SER A 138 -28.27 -8.88 0.88
C SER A 138 -28.81 -8.99 -0.55
N GLY A 139 -29.42 -7.95 -1.11
CA GLY A 139 -29.88 -7.91 -2.50
C GLY A 139 -28.93 -7.17 -3.44
N GLN A 140 -27.78 -6.70 -2.96
CA GLN A 140 -26.78 -5.99 -3.76
C GLN A 140 -25.56 -6.87 -3.98
N THR A 141 -25.08 -6.94 -5.23
CA THR A 141 -23.85 -7.68 -5.54
C THR A 141 -22.61 -7.06 -4.89
N PHE A 142 -21.61 -7.89 -4.66
CA PHE A 142 -20.25 -7.47 -4.34
C PHE A 142 -19.47 -7.19 -5.63
N TYR A 143 -18.82 -6.03 -5.74
CA TYR A 143 -17.97 -5.69 -6.88
C TYR A 143 -16.58 -5.26 -6.45
N ILE A 144 -15.57 -5.85 -7.07
CA ILE A 144 -14.17 -5.41 -7.00
C ILE A 144 -13.57 -5.44 -8.40
N GLY A 145 -12.55 -4.63 -8.62
CA GLY A 145 -11.87 -4.60 -9.90
C GLY A 145 -10.47 -4.01 -9.82
N THR A 146 -9.66 -4.41 -10.79
CA THR A 146 -8.28 -3.97 -10.94
C THR A 146 -8.08 -3.48 -12.36
N SER A 147 -7.54 -2.28 -12.47
CA SER A 147 -7.17 -1.72 -13.76
C SER A 147 -5.74 -2.13 -14.07
N VAL A 148 -5.53 -2.70 -15.25
CA VAL A 148 -4.21 -3.01 -15.80
C VAL A 148 -3.98 -2.17 -17.05
N THR A 149 -2.79 -1.55 -17.16
CA THR A 149 -2.39 -0.83 -18.38
C THR A 149 -1.32 -1.61 -19.10
N ILE A 150 -1.65 -2.06 -20.30
CA ILE A 150 -0.74 -2.78 -21.19
C ILE A 150 -0.10 -1.76 -22.12
N ASN A 151 1.19 -1.57 -21.96
CA ASN A 151 2.01 -0.70 -22.81
C ASN A 151 3.41 -1.31 -22.94
N PRO A 152 3.91 -1.59 -24.17
CA PRO A 152 5.24 -2.14 -24.38
C PRO A 152 6.37 -1.32 -23.72
N ALA A 153 6.21 0.01 -23.62
CA ALA A 153 7.20 0.89 -23.02
C ALA A 153 7.30 0.76 -21.48
N TYR A 154 6.31 0.16 -20.84
CA TYR A 154 6.27 -0.04 -19.39
C TYR A 154 6.99 -1.32 -18.94
N GLY A 155 7.41 -2.16 -19.89
CA GLY A 155 8.08 -3.41 -19.59
C GLY A 155 7.21 -4.35 -18.76
N ARG A 156 7.86 -5.13 -17.88
CA ARG A 156 7.17 -6.04 -16.97
C ARG A 156 6.61 -5.25 -15.80
N ASN A 157 5.29 -5.27 -15.65
CA ASN A 157 4.57 -4.59 -14.58
C ASN A 157 3.91 -5.58 -13.62
N ARG A 158 3.88 -5.25 -12.33
CA ARG A 158 3.23 -6.00 -11.26
C ARG A 158 2.39 -5.01 -10.48
N SER A 159 1.07 -5.23 -10.47
CA SER A 159 0.16 -4.39 -9.71
C SER A 159 0.54 -4.38 -8.22
N PRO A 160 0.11 -3.37 -7.46
CA PRO A 160 0.32 -3.33 -6.02
C PRO A 160 -0.20 -4.60 -5.34
N VAL A 161 0.60 -5.16 -4.44
CA VAL A 161 0.23 -6.35 -3.68
C VAL A 161 -0.08 -5.94 -2.26
N LEU A 162 -1.24 -6.38 -1.76
CA LEU A 162 -1.73 -6.06 -0.43
C LEU A 162 -1.36 -7.19 0.54
N ARG A 163 -0.34 -6.96 1.38
CA ARG A 163 0.26 -8.02 2.23
C ARG A 163 -0.50 -8.27 3.53
N ALA A 164 -1.16 -7.26 4.08
CA ALA A 164 -1.95 -7.42 5.28
C ALA A 164 -3.34 -7.95 4.93
N PRO A 165 -3.84 -8.97 5.64
CA PRO A 165 -5.19 -9.47 5.44
C PRO A 165 -6.22 -8.40 5.81
N ALA A 166 -7.38 -8.45 5.18
CA ALA A 166 -8.53 -7.64 5.58
C ALA A 166 -8.99 -8.09 6.98
N ILE A 167 -8.60 -7.34 8.01
CA ILE A 167 -9.00 -7.59 9.41
C ILE A 167 -10.33 -6.87 9.66
N ASP A 168 -11.26 -7.54 10.33
CA ASP A 168 -12.69 -7.24 10.24
C ASP A 168 -13.36 -6.99 11.60
N ARG A 169 -12.62 -6.61 12.66
CA ARG A 169 -13.20 -6.37 13.99
C ARG A 169 -12.87 -4.98 14.55
N ALA A 170 -13.89 -4.36 15.11
CA ALA A 170 -13.83 -3.07 15.76
C ALA A 170 -14.69 -3.06 17.02
N ALA A 171 -14.37 -2.17 17.95
CA ALA A 171 -15.14 -1.97 19.17
C ALA A 171 -15.85 -0.61 19.16
N VAL A 172 -17.07 -0.57 19.72
CA VAL A 172 -17.78 0.69 19.95
C VAL A 172 -16.96 1.58 20.89
N GLY A 173 -16.77 2.84 20.50
CA GLY A 173 -16.05 3.85 21.29
C GLY A 173 -14.53 3.67 21.32
N GLN A 174 -13.96 2.88 20.40
CA GLN A 174 -12.52 2.64 20.33
C GLN A 174 -12.01 2.84 18.91
N VAL A 175 -10.72 3.17 18.75
CA VAL A 175 -10.15 3.40 17.42
C VAL A 175 -10.08 2.11 16.63
N PHE A 176 -10.56 2.13 15.38
CA PHE A 176 -10.32 1.06 14.42
C PHE A 176 -9.24 1.48 13.43
N LEU A 177 -8.32 0.56 13.17
CA LEU A 177 -7.19 0.75 12.26
C LEU A 177 -7.15 -0.37 11.22
N HIS A 178 -6.88 -0.02 9.96
CA HIS A 178 -6.51 -0.98 8.94
C HIS A 178 -5.50 -0.42 7.94
N ASN A 179 -4.37 -1.09 7.77
CA ASN A 179 -3.42 -0.81 6.70
C ASN A 179 -3.27 -2.05 5.82
N PRO A 180 -3.46 -1.96 4.49
CA PRO A 180 -3.31 -3.12 3.60
C PRO A 180 -1.87 -3.61 3.43
N ALA A 181 -0.88 -2.89 3.98
CA ALA A 181 0.55 -3.10 3.75
C ALA A 181 0.84 -3.26 2.25
N ALA A 182 0.28 -2.34 1.46
CA ALA A 182 0.44 -2.37 0.02
C ALA A 182 1.90 -2.09 -0.36
N TYR A 183 2.42 -2.85 -1.30
CA TYR A 183 3.74 -2.61 -1.85
C TYR A 183 3.75 -2.79 -3.36
N ASP A 184 4.59 -2.01 -4.01
CA ASP A 184 4.91 -2.13 -5.42
C ASP A 184 6.29 -2.78 -5.58
N ALA A 185 6.40 -3.74 -6.50
CA ALA A 185 7.64 -4.50 -6.69
C ALA A 185 8.55 -3.91 -7.77
N ASP A 186 8.04 -2.96 -8.57
CA ASP A 186 8.70 -2.37 -9.73
C ASP A 186 9.28 -0.97 -9.42
N GLY A 187 8.98 -0.43 -8.24
CA GLY A 187 9.47 0.87 -7.78
C GLY A 187 8.52 2.01 -8.12
N ASP A 188 7.27 1.69 -8.47
CA ASP A 188 6.23 2.68 -8.67
C ASP A 188 5.69 3.20 -7.35
N SER A 189 5.08 4.37 -7.45
CA SER A 189 4.54 5.06 -6.31
C SER A 189 3.09 4.70 -6.07
N LEU A 190 2.73 4.48 -4.81
CA LEU A 190 1.37 4.16 -4.42
C LEU A 190 0.66 5.39 -3.85
N ALA A 191 -0.59 5.57 -4.26
CA ALA A 191 -1.50 6.53 -3.65
C ALA A 191 -2.77 5.81 -3.19
N PHE A 192 -3.33 6.24 -2.07
CA PHE A 192 -4.46 5.58 -1.43
C PHE A 192 -5.64 6.54 -1.30
N ARG A 193 -6.86 6.04 -1.56
CA ARG A 193 -8.08 6.77 -1.20
C ARG A 193 -9.24 5.84 -0.87
N LEU A 194 -10.03 6.27 0.11
CA LEU A 194 -11.35 5.71 0.34
C LEU A 194 -12.25 5.95 -0.87
N ARG A 195 -13.17 5.02 -1.07
CA ARG A 195 -14.21 5.07 -2.09
C ARG A 195 -15.45 4.36 -1.58
N THR A 196 -16.57 4.62 -2.23
CA THR A 196 -17.81 3.91 -1.91
C THR A 196 -17.74 2.46 -2.35
N SER A 197 -18.33 1.55 -1.56
CA SER A 197 -18.62 0.19 -2.02
C SER A 197 -19.51 0.22 -3.26
N GLN A 198 -19.28 -0.72 -4.17
CA GLN A 198 -19.98 -0.79 -5.46
C GLN A 198 -20.74 -2.10 -5.65
N GLN A 199 -21.70 -2.04 -6.58
CA GLN A 199 -22.54 -3.14 -7.05
C GLN A 199 -22.72 -3.06 -8.57
N VAL A 200 -23.17 -4.16 -9.18
CA VAL A 200 -23.70 -4.22 -10.54
C VAL A 200 -25.21 -4.45 -10.45
N VAL A 201 -25.99 -3.48 -10.90
CA VAL A 201 -27.47 -3.55 -10.85
C VAL A 201 -27.98 -4.65 -11.79
N GLY A 202 -28.88 -5.51 -11.28
CA GLY A 202 -29.35 -6.69 -11.99
C GLY A 202 -28.38 -7.89 -11.97
N GLY A 203 -27.27 -7.76 -11.25
CA GLY A 203 -26.37 -8.85 -10.91
C GLY A 203 -25.56 -9.43 -12.08
N THR A 204 -25.21 -10.70 -11.95
CA THR A 204 -24.39 -11.44 -12.91
C THR A 204 -25.04 -11.51 -14.30
N ASN A 205 -26.37 -11.56 -14.38
CA ASN A 205 -27.11 -11.53 -15.65
C ASN A 205 -26.82 -10.24 -16.46
N THR A 206 -26.87 -9.07 -15.81
CA THR A 206 -26.51 -7.80 -16.45
C THR A 206 -25.04 -7.77 -16.84
N ALA A 207 -24.16 -8.22 -15.93
CA ALA A 207 -22.72 -8.29 -16.19
C ALA A 207 -22.37 -9.15 -17.42
N ASN A 208 -23.12 -10.24 -17.62
CA ASN A 208 -22.95 -11.20 -18.72
C ASN A 208 -23.44 -10.71 -20.09
N THR A 209 -24.19 -9.61 -20.16
CA THR A 209 -24.79 -9.14 -21.43
C THR A 209 -23.71 -8.75 -22.45
N ASN A 210 -22.71 -7.98 -22.01
CA ASN A 210 -21.59 -7.52 -22.84
C ASN A 210 -20.22 -7.89 -22.23
N ASN A 211 -20.20 -8.76 -21.21
CA ASN A 211 -19.01 -9.11 -20.43
C ASN A 211 -18.22 -7.89 -19.90
N THR A 212 -18.91 -6.76 -19.73
CA THR A 212 -18.30 -5.50 -19.34
C THR A 212 -19.15 -4.92 -18.21
N PRO A 213 -18.93 -5.37 -16.96
CA PRO A 213 -19.74 -4.94 -15.83
C PRO A 213 -19.66 -3.43 -15.64
N SER A 214 -20.81 -2.79 -15.40
CA SER A 214 -20.92 -1.36 -15.14
C SER A 214 -21.21 -1.13 -13.66
N PRO A 215 -20.18 -0.96 -12.80
CA PRO A 215 -20.38 -0.81 -11.37
C PRO A 215 -20.93 0.58 -11.01
N VAL A 216 -21.88 0.62 -10.09
CA VAL A 216 -22.39 1.83 -9.47
C VAL A 216 -22.21 1.75 -7.95
N THR A 217 -22.28 2.89 -7.26
CA THR A 217 -22.27 2.92 -5.80
C THR A 217 -23.43 2.07 -5.24
N CYS A 218 -23.18 1.36 -4.15
CA CYS A 218 -24.22 0.63 -3.43
C CYS A 218 -25.37 1.57 -3.04
N THR A 219 -26.61 1.08 -3.12
CA THR A 219 -27.81 1.88 -2.89
C THR A 219 -27.79 2.48 -1.47
N ASN A 220 -27.93 3.81 -1.39
CA ASN A 220 -27.86 4.60 -0.16
C ASN A 220 -26.57 4.37 0.65
N TYR A 221 -25.46 4.09 -0.02
CA TYR A 221 -24.17 3.98 0.66
C TYR A 221 -23.76 5.31 1.26
N VAL A 222 -23.31 5.27 2.51
CA VAL A 222 -22.64 6.39 3.17
C VAL A 222 -21.35 5.87 3.83
N TYR A 223 -20.39 6.77 4.09
CA TYR A 223 -19.21 6.37 4.86
C TYR A 223 -19.59 6.02 6.29
N PRO A 224 -18.84 5.12 6.97
CA PRO A 224 -19.19 4.67 8.32
C PRO A 224 -19.34 5.78 9.36
N ASN A 225 -18.72 6.95 9.17
CA ASN A 225 -18.83 8.09 10.08
C ASN A 225 -19.96 9.08 9.73
N ASP A 226 -20.81 8.78 8.76
CA ASP A 226 -21.86 9.69 8.31
C ASP A 226 -22.92 9.94 9.41
N PRO A 227 -23.27 11.20 9.72
CA PRO A 227 -24.24 11.54 10.77
C PRO A 227 -25.64 10.95 10.56
N SER A 228 -26.02 10.60 9.32
CA SER A 228 -27.33 9.99 9.02
C SER A 228 -27.49 8.59 9.61
N ILE A 229 -26.39 7.85 9.77
CA ILE A 229 -26.38 6.50 10.36
C ILE A 229 -25.80 6.48 11.78
N LEU A 230 -24.97 7.47 12.13
CA LEU A 230 -24.30 7.63 13.42
C LEU A 230 -24.46 9.05 14.00
N PRO A 231 -25.68 9.46 14.41
CA PRO A 231 -25.87 10.79 14.99
C PRO A 231 -25.04 10.93 16.28
N LYS A 232 -24.28 12.03 16.40
CA LYS A 232 -23.47 12.38 17.57
C LYS A 232 -22.29 11.44 17.86
N ALA A 233 -21.79 10.70 16.87
CA ALA A 233 -20.53 9.98 17.03
C ALA A 233 -19.37 10.96 17.24
N VAL A 234 -18.59 10.76 18.31
CA VAL A 234 -17.45 11.61 18.64
C VAL A 234 -16.15 10.81 18.63
N GLN A 235 -15.05 11.49 18.34
CA GLN A 235 -13.71 10.93 18.41
C GLN A 235 -13.31 10.62 19.86
N VAL A 236 -12.41 9.65 20.01
CA VAL A 236 -11.71 9.30 21.25
C VAL A 236 -10.23 9.62 21.15
N ALA A 237 -9.53 9.57 22.28
CA ALA A 237 -8.10 9.84 22.34
C ALA A 237 -7.32 8.84 21.48
N TYR A 238 -6.46 9.35 20.61
CA TYR A 238 -5.62 8.54 19.73
C TYR A 238 -4.33 9.30 19.40
N GLY A 239 -3.18 8.70 19.66
CA GLY A 239 -1.87 9.31 19.39
C GLY A 239 -1.30 9.05 17.99
N GLY A 240 -2.05 8.36 17.12
CA GLY A 240 -1.60 8.07 15.76
C GLY A 240 -2.01 9.15 14.75
N VAL A 241 -2.15 8.75 13.48
CA VAL A 241 -2.42 9.68 12.37
C VAL A 241 -3.82 9.45 11.78
N PRO A 242 -4.67 10.49 11.71
CA PRO A 242 -4.54 11.76 12.41
C PRO A 242 -4.69 11.57 13.93
N ALA A 243 -4.12 12.48 14.71
CA ALA A 243 -4.30 12.46 16.16
C ALA A 243 -5.78 12.69 16.50
N GLY A 244 -6.31 11.90 17.42
CA GLY A 244 -7.71 12.00 17.85
C GLY A 244 -7.97 13.32 18.57
N GLN A 245 -9.13 13.91 18.31
CA GLN A 245 -9.59 15.14 18.94
C GLN A 245 -10.86 14.85 19.76
N PRO A 246 -10.72 14.41 21.04
CA PRO A 246 -11.86 13.98 21.84
C PRO A 246 -13.02 14.99 21.84
N GLY A 247 -14.23 14.50 21.56
CA GLY A 247 -15.45 15.31 21.52
C GLY A 247 -15.76 15.99 20.18
N GLN A 248 -14.84 15.98 19.22
CA GLN A 248 -15.14 16.37 17.83
C GLN A 248 -15.86 15.25 17.09
N ASP A 249 -16.49 15.56 15.96
CA ASP A 249 -17.20 14.59 15.13
C ASP A 249 -16.30 13.41 14.72
N ALA A 250 -16.84 12.20 14.78
CA ALA A 250 -16.12 10.99 14.41
C ALA A 250 -15.67 11.04 12.93
N ILE A 251 -14.49 10.50 12.67
CA ILE A 251 -13.87 10.51 11.35
C ILE A 251 -13.58 9.11 10.85
N ILE A 252 -13.65 8.91 9.55
CA ILE A 252 -12.97 7.82 8.86
C ILE A 252 -12.13 8.40 7.73
N VAL A 253 -10.83 8.18 7.80
CA VAL A 253 -9.86 8.73 6.85
C VAL A 253 -8.86 7.67 6.44
N GLN A 254 -8.26 7.85 5.26
CA GLN A 254 -7.14 7.06 4.80
C GLN A 254 -5.96 7.96 4.49
N ASP A 255 -4.80 7.65 5.04
CA ASP A 255 -3.55 8.35 4.71
C ASP A 255 -3.17 8.04 3.25
N PRO A 256 -3.04 9.07 2.39
CA PRO A 256 -2.84 8.89 0.96
C PRO A 256 -1.44 8.38 0.59
N GLN A 257 -0.49 8.34 1.52
CA GLN A 257 0.89 7.89 1.32
C GLN A 257 1.18 6.54 1.95
N THR A 258 0.60 6.25 3.12
CA THR A 258 0.85 5.00 3.87
C THR A 258 -0.26 3.97 3.70
N GLY A 259 -1.46 4.40 3.30
CA GLY A 259 -2.63 3.55 3.20
C GLY A 259 -3.34 3.25 4.52
N GLN A 260 -2.85 3.81 5.64
CA GLN A 260 -3.45 3.65 6.97
C GLN A 260 -4.87 4.21 6.99
N ILE A 261 -5.84 3.35 7.25
CA ILE A 261 -7.23 3.72 7.51
C ILE A 261 -7.38 3.90 9.02
N THR A 262 -7.96 5.03 9.41
CA THR A 262 -8.25 5.37 10.81
C THR A 262 -9.73 5.73 10.93
N TRP A 263 -10.49 4.91 11.65
CA TRP A 263 -11.86 5.22 12.04
C TRP A 263 -11.89 5.51 13.55
N ASN A 264 -12.05 6.79 13.90
CA ASN A 264 -12.01 7.28 15.27
C ASN A 264 -13.37 7.92 15.61
N ALA A 265 -14.30 7.27 16.30
CA ALA A 265 -14.40 5.88 16.73
C ALA A 265 -15.81 5.36 16.36
N PRO A 266 -15.98 4.07 15.98
CA PRO A 266 -17.30 3.51 15.71
C PRO A 266 -18.23 3.70 16.91
N SER A 267 -19.45 4.22 16.73
CA SER A 267 -20.36 4.51 17.85
C SER A 267 -21.56 3.57 17.95
N ARG A 268 -21.75 2.68 16.96
CA ARG A 268 -22.89 1.75 16.89
C ARG A 268 -22.43 0.38 16.40
N ALA A 269 -22.80 -0.66 17.15
CA ALA A 269 -22.56 -2.04 16.75
C ALA A 269 -23.31 -2.41 15.45
N GLY A 270 -22.70 -3.27 14.64
CA GLY A 270 -23.25 -3.70 13.37
C GLY A 270 -22.16 -4.00 12.33
N LEU A 271 -22.60 -4.37 11.13
CA LEU A 271 -21.74 -4.63 10.00
C LEU A 271 -21.59 -3.35 9.16
N TYR A 272 -20.37 -2.98 8.81
CA TYR A 272 -20.07 -1.84 7.94
C TYR A 272 -19.22 -2.30 6.78
N ASN A 273 -19.39 -1.69 5.61
CA ASN A 273 -18.49 -1.92 4.48
C ASN A 273 -17.73 -0.65 4.12
N ILE A 274 -16.46 -0.81 3.84
CA ILE A 274 -15.62 0.23 3.25
C ILE A 274 -14.94 -0.32 2.01
N ALA A 275 -14.65 0.57 1.08
CA ALA A 275 -13.78 0.26 -0.03
C ALA A 275 -12.68 1.31 -0.14
N PHE A 276 -11.55 0.89 -0.68
CA PHE A 276 -10.47 1.80 -1.04
C PHE A 276 -9.83 1.35 -2.35
N VAL A 277 -9.11 2.28 -2.97
CA VAL A 277 -8.31 2.00 -4.15
C VAL A 277 -6.85 2.35 -3.86
N VAL A 278 -5.97 1.47 -4.30
CA VAL A 278 -4.53 1.68 -4.38
C VAL A 278 -4.21 2.00 -5.82
N GLU A 279 -3.74 3.21 -6.08
CA GLU A 279 -3.34 3.69 -7.39
C GLU A 279 -1.84 3.51 -7.58
N GLU A 280 -1.46 2.95 -8.71
CA GLU A 280 -0.08 2.69 -9.10
C GLU A 280 0.39 3.79 -10.07
N TRP A 281 1.41 4.54 -9.67
CA TRP A 281 1.91 5.71 -10.37
C TRP A 281 3.38 5.56 -10.73
N ARG A 282 3.65 5.45 -12.04
CA ARG A 282 4.99 5.31 -12.58
C ARG A 282 5.68 6.65 -12.77
N ARG A 283 6.90 6.76 -12.26
CA ARG A 283 7.77 7.91 -12.52
C ARG A 283 8.48 7.74 -13.86
N THR A 284 8.46 8.80 -14.66
CA THR A 284 9.14 8.91 -15.96
C THR A 284 9.93 10.21 -16.00
N ALA A 285 10.75 10.40 -17.04
CA ALA A 285 11.44 11.66 -17.26
C ALA A 285 10.48 12.88 -17.38
N ASN A 286 9.22 12.65 -17.77
CA ASN A 286 8.22 13.68 -18.02
C ASN A 286 7.20 13.84 -16.88
N GLY A 287 7.42 13.19 -15.73
CA GLY A 287 6.52 13.24 -14.58
C GLY A 287 5.94 11.88 -14.21
N ARG A 288 4.76 11.86 -13.59
CA ARG A 288 4.10 10.64 -13.10
C ARG A 288 2.89 10.29 -13.94
N ILE A 289 2.71 9.01 -14.23
CA ILE A 289 1.57 8.47 -14.98
C ILE A 289 0.92 7.34 -14.17
N MET A 290 -0.40 7.35 -14.05
CA MET A 290 -1.14 6.26 -13.42
C MET A 290 -1.18 5.07 -14.40
N ILE A 291 -0.71 3.91 -13.96
CA ILE A 291 -0.61 2.70 -14.80
C ILE A 291 -1.46 1.54 -14.30
N GLY A 292 -2.00 1.63 -13.09
CA GLY A 292 -2.82 0.57 -12.54
C GLY A 292 -3.61 1.02 -11.32
N THR A 293 -4.61 0.23 -10.96
CA THR A 293 -5.36 0.40 -9.72
C THR A 293 -5.78 -0.95 -9.16
N VAL A 294 -5.71 -1.15 -7.85
CA VAL A 294 -6.29 -2.29 -7.14
C VAL A 294 -7.38 -1.80 -6.21
N ILE A 295 -8.60 -2.31 -6.35
CA ILE A 295 -9.70 -2.02 -5.42
C ILE A 295 -9.79 -3.15 -4.41
N ARG A 296 -9.84 -2.78 -3.12
CA ARG A 296 -10.29 -3.66 -2.05
C ARG A 296 -11.58 -3.14 -1.46
N ASP A 297 -12.59 -4.00 -1.39
CA ASP A 297 -13.80 -3.80 -0.58
C ASP A 297 -13.71 -4.75 0.61
N MET A 298 -14.05 -4.27 1.80
CA MET A 298 -13.97 -5.04 3.03
C MET A 298 -15.08 -4.68 4.03
N GLN A 299 -15.44 -5.66 4.84
CA GLN A 299 -16.40 -5.57 5.92
C GLN A 299 -15.68 -5.36 7.26
N ILE A 300 -16.32 -4.59 8.13
CA ILE A 300 -15.93 -4.36 9.51
C ILE A 300 -17.11 -4.75 10.41
N ILE A 301 -16.85 -5.62 11.38
CA ILE A 301 -17.78 -6.00 12.43
C ILE A 301 -17.51 -5.11 13.64
N VAL A 302 -18.47 -4.26 13.99
CA VAL A 302 -18.41 -3.44 15.19
C VAL A 302 -19.22 -4.12 16.29
N THR A 303 -18.59 -4.41 17.43
CA THR A 303 -19.25 -4.98 18.61
C THR A 303 -19.05 -4.11 19.84
N GLY A 304 -20.00 -4.10 20.76
CA GLY A 304 -19.79 -3.51 22.09
C GLY A 304 -18.92 -4.45 22.94
N THR A 305 -17.89 -3.91 23.59
CA THR A 305 -17.01 -4.69 24.49
C THR A 305 -16.32 -3.76 25.50
N LYS A 306 -15.86 -4.33 26.62
CA LYS A 306 -14.94 -3.67 27.55
C LYS A 306 -13.48 -4.06 27.32
N ASN A 307 -13.21 -5.01 26.42
CA ASN A 307 -11.87 -5.31 25.94
C ASN A 307 -11.23 -4.06 25.34
N LEU A 308 -9.92 -3.89 25.51
CA LEU A 308 -9.16 -2.77 24.98
C LEU A 308 -8.09 -3.29 24.02
N PRO A 309 -7.79 -2.59 22.91
CA PRO A 309 -6.71 -2.99 22.02
C PRO A 309 -5.37 -2.95 22.77
N PRO A 310 -4.41 -3.81 22.37
CA PRO A 310 -3.05 -3.69 22.85
C PRO A 310 -2.46 -2.35 22.40
N THR A 311 -1.51 -1.80 23.16
CA THR A 311 -0.76 -0.60 22.77
C THR A 311 0.55 -1.01 22.11
N LEU A 312 0.73 -0.65 20.84
CA LEU A 312 1.93 -0.96 20.06
C LEU A 312 2.93 0.21 20.13
N THR A 313 4.21 -0.09 20.35
CA THR A 313 5.34 0.85 20.29
C THR A 313 6.30 0.42 19.20
N VAL A 314 6.55 1.33 18.25
CA VAL A 314 7.46 1.14 17.12
C VAL A 314 8.55 2.22 17.15
N PRO A 315 9.74 1.97 16.58
CA PRO A 315 10.76 3.00 16.45
C PRO A 315 10.33 4.07 15.43
N PRO A 316 10.99 5.25 15.42
CA PRO A 316 10.78 6.24 14.37
C PRO A 316 11.20 5.71 12.98
N ASP A 317 10.77 6.43 11.95
CA ASP A 317 11.24 6.22 10.58
C ASP A 317 12.78 6.25 10.50
N VAL A 318 13.36 5.38 9.68
CA VAL A 318 14.82 5.20 9.58
C VAL A 318 15.33 5.39 8.17
N CYS A 319 16.58 5.85 8.08
CA CYS A 319 17.34 5.93 6.85
C CYS A 319 18.51 4.96 6.91
N VAL A 320 18.74 4.21 5.83
CA VAL A 320 19.82 3.23 5.77
C VAL A 320 20.53 3.29 4.43
N VAL A 321 21.86 3.21 4.48
CA VAL A 321 22.68 3.07 3.28
C VAL A 321 22.60 1.62 2.79
N ALA A 322 22.39 1.41 1.50
CA ALA A 322 22.37 0.07 0.92
C ALA A 322 23.61 -0.76 1.34
N ASN A 323 23.38 -2.04 1.58
CA ASN A 323 24.29 -3.06 2.15
C ASN A 323 24.62 -2.88 3.64
N THR A 324 23.89 -2.02 4.37
CA THR A 324 23.99 -1.88 5.83
C THR A 324 22.81 -2.56 6.51
N PRO A 325 23.01 -3.34 7.59
CA PRO A 325 21.91 -3.97 8.31
C PRO A 325 21.06 -2.92 9.06
N VAL A 326 19.74 -3.11 9.03
CA VAL A 326 18.76 -2.38 9.85
C VAL A 326 18.08 -3.35 10.82
N THR A 327 17.95 -2.92 12.08
CA THR A 327 17.24 -3.64 13.14
C THR A 327 16.22 -2.71 13.77
N LEU A 328 14.95 -3.12 13.79
CA LEU A 328 13.86 -2.39 14.43
C LEU A 328 13.32 -3.21 15.59
N ASN A 329 13.30 -2.60 16.78
CA ASN A 329 12.77 -3.22 18.00
C ASN A 329 11.35 -2.71 18.22
N VAL A 330 10.40 -3.64 18.33
CA VAL A 330 8.97 -3.36 18.48
C VAL A 330 8.51 -3.98 19.78
N SER A 331 7.63 -3.31 20.51
CA SER A 331 7.00 -3.86 21.70
C SER A 331 5.50 -3.58 21.71
N ALA A 332 4.73 -4.43 22.37
CA ALA A 332 3.32 -4.19 22.60
C ALA A 332 2.87 -4.70 23.96
N THR A 333 1.89 -4.02 24.53
CA THR A 333 1.30 -4.41 25.81
C THR A 333 -0.22 -4.34 25.74
N ASP A 334 -0.89 -5.42 26.12
CA ASP A 334 -2.31 -5.39 26.49
C ASP A 334 -2.42 -4.88 27.93
N ASN A 335 -2.97 -3.68 28.08
CA ASN A 335 -3.15 -2.99 29.35
C ASN A 335 -4.58 -3.12 29.90
N ALA A 336 -5.41 -4.03 29.34
CA ALA A 336 -6.77 -4.21 29.82
C ALA A 336 -6.78 -4.62 31.30
N ASN A 337 -7.51 -3.86 32.11
CA ASN A 337 -7.55 -3.99 33.57
C ASN A 337 -8.95 -4.34 34.09
N SER A 338 -9.89 -4.65 33.19
CA SER A 338 -11.23 -5.08 33.55
C SER A 338 -11.23 -6.52 34.04
N THR A 339 -12.00 -6.82 35.09
CA THR A 339 -12.20 -8.21 35.53
C THR A 339 -13.01 -9.04 34.53
N SER A 340 -13.88 -8.42 33.73
CA SER A 340 -14.65 -9.12 32.69
C SER A 340 -13.86 -9.37 31.41
N ASP A 341 -12.85 -8.53 31.17
CA ASP A 341 -12.03 -8.51 29.96
C ASP A 341 -10.59 -8.16 30.38
N PRO A 342 -9.89 -9.09 31.05
CA PRO A 342 -8.53 -8.86 31.51
C PRO A 342 -7.55 -8.88 30.33
N ALA A 343 -6.36 -8.32 30.54
CA ALA A 343 -5.27 -8.41 29.57
C ALA A 343 -5.00 -9.86 29.15
N THR A 344 -4.77 -10.04 27.86
CA THR A 344 -4.54 -11.35 27.23
C THR A 344 -3.21 -11.39 26.50
N ASN A 345 -2.83 -12.58 26.04
CA ASN A 345 -1.60 -12.74 25.29
C ASN A 345 -1.62 -11.90 24.00
N VAL A 346 -0.51 -11.22 23.74
CA VAL A 346 -0.34 -10.41 22.53
C VAL A 346 0.51 -11.16 21.51
N THR A 347 0.06 -11.15 20.26
CA THR A 347 0.82 -11.63 19.11
C THR A 347 1.22 -10.46 18.21
N LEU A 348 2.49 -10.39 17.85
CA LEU A 348 3.05 -9.40 16.93
C LEU A 348 3.15 -9.94 15.51
N PHE A 349 2.86 -9.09 14.54
CA PHE A 349 3.05 -9.34 13.11
C PHE A 349 3.78 -8.19 12.44
N ALA A 350 4.46 -8.49 11.33
CA ALA A 350 5.01 -7.50 10.43
C ALA A 350 4.62 -7.82 8.98
N TYR A 351 4.05 -6.85 8.27
CA TYR A 351 3.66 -6.98 6.87
C TYR A 351 4.44 -5.96 6.04
N SER A 352 5.14 -6.43 5.01
CA SER A 352 5.89 -5.57 4.09
C SER A 352 6.24 -6.31 2.79
N GLY A 353 6.49 -5.54 1.72
CA GLY A 353 7.12 -6.03 0.49
C GLY A 353 8.58 -6.45 0.66
N THR A 354 9.22 -6.08 1.77
CA THR A 354 10.60 -6.47 2.10
C THR A 354 10.71 -7.88 2.69
N ILE A 355 9.59 -8.50 3.06
CA ILE A 355 9.54 -9.86 3.63
C ILE A 355 9.07 -10.83 2.53
N PRO A 356 9.91 -11.80 2.11
CA PRO A 356 11.37 -11.93 2.32
C PRO A 356 12.19 -10.94 1.44
N PRO A 357 13.50 -10.69 1.74
CA PRO A 357 14.37 -11.43 2.68
C PRO A 357 14.41 -10.88 4.11
N ALA A 358 13.70 -9.80 4.43
CA ALA A 358 13.59 -9.35 5.80
C ALA A 358 12.92 -10.40 6.69
N THR A 359 13.23 -10.38 7.98
CA THR A 359 12.67 -11.29 8.99
C THR A 359 12.05 -10.49 10.12
N PHE A 360 11.01 -11.05 10.74
CA PHE A 360 10.41 -10.51 11.95
C PHE A 360 10.09 -11.66 12.91
N ASN A 361 10.63 -11.60 14.12
CA ASN A 361 10.42 -12.61 15.14
C ASN A 361 9.99 -11.96 16.45
N GLN A 362 8.87 -12.42 17.01
CA GLN A 362 8.50 -12.15 18.40
C GLN A 362 9.42 -12.93 19.34
N THR A 363 9.95 -12.28 20.38
CA THR A 363 11.01 -12.83 21.24
C THR A 363 10.49 -13.41 22.55
N ASN A 364 9.25 -13.13 22.93
CA ASN A 364 8.64 -13.63 24.16
C ASN A 364 7.10 -13.70 24.03
N THR A 365 6.46 -14.42 24.93
CA THR A 365 4.99 -14.57 25.01
C THR A 365 4.46 -13.93 26.30
N GLY A 366 3.19 -13.54 26.30
CA GLY A 366 2.53 -12.91 27.44
C GLY A 366 1.70 -11.69 27.04
N THR A 367 1.26 -10.91 28.03
CA THR A 367 0.51 -9.66 27.82
C THR A 367 1.41 -8.49 27.42
N THR A 368 2.72 -8.58 27.69
CA THR A 368 3.75 -7.66 27.20
C THR A 368 4.77 -8.43 26.38
N VAL A 369 4.92 -8.06 25.12
CA VAL A 369 5.76 -8.78 24.15
C VAL A 369 6.68 -7.85 23.38
N ASN A 370 7.80 -8.40 22.94
CA ASN A 370 8.77 -7.72 22.10
C ASN A 370 8.97 -8.50 20.80
N GLY A 371 9.36 -7.80 19.74
CA GLY A 371 9.69 -8.36 18.45
C GLY A 371 10.82 -7.61 17.78
N VAL A 372 11.57 -8.32 16.94
CA VAL A 372 12.73 -7.77 16.24
C VAL A 372 12.60 -7.99 14.75
N TYR A 373 12.56 -6.89 13.99
CA TYR A 373 12.64 -6.88 12.54
C TYR A 373 14.10 -6.69 12.10
N ARG A 374 14.57 -7.52 11.16
CA ARG A 374 15.92 -7.43 10.58
C ARG A 374 15.87 -7.45 9.07
N TRP A 375 16.59 -6.52 8.46
CA TRP A 375 16.73 -6.44 7.01
C TRP A 375 18.10 -5.86 6.63
N THR A 376 18.67 -6.32 5.52
CA THR A 376 19.85 -5.69 4.90
C THR A 376 19.47 -5.38 3.46
N PRO A 377 19.04 -4.14 3.15
CA PRO A 377 18.70 -3.77 1.77
C PRO A 377 19.94 -3.78 0.90
N ASP A 378 19.87 -4.38 -0.28
CA ASP A 378 20.91 -4.27 -1.30
C ASP A 378 20.74 -3.00 -2.16
N CYS A 379 21.65 -2.79 -3.11
CA CYS A 379 21.60 -1.63 -4.02
C CYS A 379 20.35 -1.56 -4.90
N SER A 380 19.67 -2.69 -5.19
CA SER A 380 18.40 -2.71 -5.94
C SER A 380 17.25 -2.10 -5.15
N ARG A 381 17.44 -1.91 -3.84
CA ARG A 381 16.45 -1.30 -2.94
C ARG A 381 16.64 0.20 -2.78
N VAL A 382 17.61 0.83 -3.44
CA VAL A 382 17.70 2.30 -3.41
C VAL A 382 16.48 2.89 -4.12
N SER A 383 15.79 3.81 -3.45
CA SER A 383 14.53 4.38 -3.93
C SER A 383 14.32 5.78 -3.38
N ASN A 384 13.66 6.65 -4.16
CA ASN A 384 13.15 7.93 -3.66
C ASN A 384 11.95 7.78 -2.72
N GLN A 385 11.39 6.58 -2.61
CA GLN A 385 10.25 6.28 -1.74
C GLN A 385 10.64 5.30 -0.65
N PRO A 386 10.19 5.53 0.58
CA PRO A 386 10.47 4.61 1.66
C PRO A 386 9.70 3.31 1.50
N TYR A 387 10.31 2.22 1.97
CA TYR A 387 9.62 0.95 2.17
C TYR A 387 8.78 1.02 3.44
N LEU A 388 7.51 0.63 3.34
CA LEU A 388 6.60 0.59 4.48
C LEU A 388 6.70 -0.78 5.16
N VAL A 389 6.83 -0.77 6.49
CA VAL A 389 6.67 -1.95 7.34
C VAL A 389 5.51 -1.68 8.28
N VAL A 390 4.42 -2.43 8.12
CA VAL A 390 3.25 -2.35 8.99
C VAL A 390 3.43 -3.36 10.11
N PHE A 391 3.65 -2.86 11.32
CA PHE A 391 3.65 -3.67 12.53
C PHE A 391 2.25 -3.71 13.12
N LYS A 392 1.84 -4.88 13.60
CA LYS A 392 0.53 -5.11 14.19
C LYS A 392 0.69 -5.85 15.51
N ALA A 393 0.02 -5.38 16.55
CA ALA A 393 -0.24 -6.12 17.77
C ALA A 393 -1.68 -6.60 17.79
N GLN A 394 -1.91 -7.83 18.24
CA GLN A 394 -3.23 -8.42 18.36
C GLN A 394 -3.37 -9.10 19.72
N ASP A 395 -4.44 -8.80 20.43
CA ASP A 395 -4.79 -9.49 21.68
C ASP A 395 -5.37 -10.90 21.40
N SER A 396 -5.76 -11.61 22.45
CA SER A 396 -6.34 -12.96 22.34
C SER A 396 -7.41 -13.23 23.42
N PRO A 397 -8.49 -12.44 23.46
CA PRO A 397 -9.66 -12.75 24.30
C PRO A 397 -10.19 -14.14 23.97
N THR A 398 -10.59 -14.86 25.02
CA THR A 398 -11.15 -16.22 24.84
C THR A 398 -12.55 -16.13 24.24
N ALA A 399 -12.95 -17.13 23.45
CA ALA A 399 -14.33 -17.20 22.93
C ALA A 399 -15.39 -17.12 24.04
N ALA A 400 -15.07 -17.59 25.25
CA ALA A 400 -15.97 -17.54 26.41
C ALA A 400 -16.26 -16.12 26.91
N SER A 401 -15.38 -15.13 26.70
CA SER A 401 -15.66 -13.74 27.07
C SER A 401 -16.59 -13.05 26.09
N GLY A 402 -16.78 -13.60 24.88
CA GLY A 402 -17.58 -12.99 23.82
C GLY A 402 -16.99 -11.67 23.27
N SER A 403 -15.79 -11.30 23.70
CA SER A 403 -15.12 -10.07 23.30
C SER A 403 -14.40 -10.22 21.95
N PRO A 404 -14.45 -9.20 21.09
CA PRO A 404 -13.74 -9.23 19.82
C PRO A 404 -12.23 -9.20 20.07
N ILE A 405 -11.50 -9.87 19.19
CA ILE A 405 -10.06 -9.64 19.04
C ILE A 405 -9.84 -8.22 18.52
N LEU A 406 -9.04 -7.44 19.22
CA LEU A 406 -8.69 -6.06 18.88
C LEU A 406 -7.20 -5.95 18.56
N ILE A 407 -6.88 -4.88 17.84
CA ILE A 407 -5.56 -4.67 17.26
C ILE A 407 -5.12 -3.22 17.43
N ASP A 408 -3.82 -3.02 17.50
CA ASP A 408 -3.17 -1.75 17.22
C ASP A 408 -2.13 -1.98 16.12
N GLU A 409 -1.95 -1.00 15.26
CA GLU A 409 -1.03 -1.09 14.13
C GLU A 409 -0.36 0.26 13.86
N LYS A 410 0.90 0.18 13.46
CA LYS A 410 1.73 1.34 13.17
C LYS A 410 2.64 1.02 12.00
N THR A 411 2.86 2.03 11.17
CA THR A 411 3.73 1.93 10.00
C THR A 411 5.06 2.59 10.30
N VAL A 412 6.16 1.90 10.02
CA VAL A 412 7.52 2.46 10.00
C VAL A 412 7.99 2.57 8.56
N ARG A 413 8.60 3.70 8.21
CA ARG A 413 9.19 3.95 6.90
C ARG A 413 10.71 3.70 6.95
N ILE A 414 11.21 2.92 5.99
CA ILE A 414 12.64 2.67 5.80
C ILE A 414 13.06 3.29 4.46
N THR A 415 13.80 4.40 4.51
CA THR A 415 14.38 5.02 3.32
C THR A 415 15.74 4.38 3.04
N VAL A 416 15.94 3.88 1.83
CA VAL A 416 17.20 3.25 1.41
C VAL A 416 17.91 4.17 0.41
N VAL A 417 19.14 4.54 0.73
CA VAL A 417 19.96 5.45 -0.08
C VAL A 417 21.22 4.75 -0.59
N GLY A 418 21.79 5.23 -1.70
CA GLY A 418 23.03 4.68 -2.23
C GLY A 418 24.25 4.99 -1.33
N PRO A 419 25.27 4.12 -1.29
CA PRO A 419 26.52 4.37 -0.58
C PRO A 419 27.30 5.51 -1.24
N PRO A 420 28.11 6.28 -0.50
CA PRO A 420 28.90 7.35 -1.10
C PRO A 420 30.02 6.83 -2.00
N PRO A 421 30.29 7.46 -3.16
CA PRO A 421 31.51 7.19 -3.93
C PRO A 421 32.77 7.40 -3.06
N GLN A 422 33.73 6.48 -3.19
CA GLN A 422 34.92 6.42 -2.33
C GLN A 422 36.18 6.88 -3.05
N ASN A 423 37.18 7.29 -2.27
CA ASN A 423 38.51 7.66 -2.75
C ASN A 423 38.51 8.76 -3.83
N VAL A 424 37.60 9.73 -3.71
CA VAL A 424 37.57 10.88 -4.62
C VAL A 424 38.84 11.71 -4.44
N ARG A 425 39.56 11.89 -5.54
CA ARG A 425 40.84 12.58 -5.58
C ARG A 425 40.91 13.50 -6.80
N ALA A 426 41.07 14.80 -6.55
CA ALA A 426 41.33 15.80 -7.57
C ALA A 426 42.84 16.09 -7.65
N VAL A 427 43.41 16.03 -8.85
CA VAL A 427 44.81 16.41 -9.11
C VAL A 427 44.95 17.41 -10.24
N PRO A 428 45.99 18.27 -10.21
CA PRO A 428 46.25 19.18 -11.32
C PRO A 428 46.66 18.37 -12.55
N SER A 429 46.15 18.77 -13.71
CA SER A 429 46.59 18.26 -15.01
C SER A 429 46.62 19.43 -16.00
N SER A 430 47.18 19.19 -17.19
CA SER A 430 47.30 20.19 -18.25
C SER A 430 46.70 19.66 -19.54
N SER A 431 45.93 20.50 -20.22
CA SER A 431 45.49 20.25 -21.61
C SER A 431 46.06 21.34 -22.53
N ALA A 432 45.96 21.13 -23.84
CA ALA A 432 46.33 22.16 -24.83
C ALA A 432 45.56 23.48 -24.67
N ARG A 433 44.46 23.50 -23.92
CA ARG A 433 43.57 24.66 -23.73
C ARG A 433 43.71 25.32 -22.35
N GLY A 434 44.57 24.82 -21.46
CA GLY A 434 44.80 25.40 -20.15
C GLY A 434 44.89 24.40 -19.00
N LEU A 435 44.77 24.91 -17.76
CA LEU A 435 44.76 24.09 -16.55
C LEU A 435 43.46 23.32 -16.44
N VAL A 436 43.55 22.05 -16.10
CA VAL A 436 42.40 21.17 -15.88
C VAL A 436 42.59 20.39 -14.59
N SER A 437 41.51 19.87 -14.02
CA SER A 437 41.59 18.95 -12.90
C SER A 437 41.19 17.55 -13.34
N LEU A 438 42.07 16.57 -13.13
CA LEU A 438 41.69 15.16 -13.23
C LEU A 438 41.13 14.73 -11.88
N VAL A 439 39.84 14.37 -11.88
CA VAL A 439 39.13 13.84 -10.71
C VAL A 439 39.00 12.34 -10.89
N THR A 440 39.47 11.56 -9.92
CA THR A 440 39.43 10.09 -9.94
C THR A 440 38.75 9.54 -8.69
N TRP A 441 38.15 8.36 -8.78
CA TRP A 441 37.51 7.67 -7.65
C TRP A 441 37.54 6.15 -7.85
N SER A 442 37.21 5.39 -6.81
CA SER A 442 37.08 3.92 -6.91
C SER A 442 35.80 3.51 -7.63
N ASN A 443 35.79 2.34 -8.26
CA ASN A 443 34.58 1.81 -8.90
C ASN A 443 33.37 1.87 -7.95
N TYR A 444 32.24 2.34 -8.45
CA TYR A 444 31.07 2.55 -7.61
C TYR A 444 30.43 1.22 -7.20
N THR A 445 30.14 1.04 -5.91
CA THR A 445 29.69 -0.25 -5.35
C THR A 445 28.34 -0.71 -5.91
N CYS A 446 27.43 0.22 -6.20
CA CYS A 446 26.11 -0.12 -6.74
C CYS A 446 26.10 -0.08 -8.26
N THR A 447 26.16 -1.26 -8.88
CA THR A 447 26.19 -1.43 -10.34
C THR A 447 24.90 -1.02 -11.05
N ASN A 448 23.78 -0.94 -10.32
CA ASN A 448 22.49 -0.50 -10.83
C ASN A 448 22.33 1.02 -10.85
N ALA A 449 23.31 1.81 -10.37
CA ALA A 449 23.27 3.25 -10.53
C ALA A 449 23.36 3.63 -12.02
N SER A 450 22.63 4.66 -12.42
CA SER A 450 22.61 5.11 -13.81
C SER A 450 23.84 5.95 -14.13
N GLN A 451 24.17 6.91 -13.26
CA GLN A 451 25.23 7.89 -13.50
C GLN A 451 25.87 8.34 -12.19
N LEU A 452 27.11 8.85 -12.31
CA LEU A 452 27.77 9.64 -11.28
C LEU A 452 27.74 11.11 -11.70
N LEU A 453 27.27 11.97 -10.80
CA LEU A 453 27.22 13.41 -11.01
C LEU A 453 28.40 14.07 -10.29
N ILE A 454 29.16 14.88 -11.03
CA ILE A 454 30.38 15.52 -10.54
C ILE A 454 30.12 17.00 -10.32
N PHE A 455 30.44 17.45 -9.12
CA PHE A 455 30.20 18.80 -8.65
C PHE A 455 31.50 19.49 -8.27
N ARG A 456 31.63 20.76 -8.62
CA ARG A 456 32.74 21.64 -8.27
C ARG A 456 32.26 22.83 -7.44
N ARG A 457 33.07 23.29 -6.49
CA ARG A 457 32.93 24.59 -5.82
C ARG A 457 34.26 25.34 -5.78
N GLU A 458 34.23 26.66 -5.79
CA GLU A 458 35.39 27.49 -5.42
C GLU A 458 35.57 27.51 -3.90
N GLY A 459 36.76 27.15 -3.43
CA GLY A 459 37.08 26.94 -2.03
C GLY A 459 36.66 25.56 -1.52
N CYS A 460 37.23 25.17 -0.37
CA CYS A 460 36.86 23.95 0.35
C CYS A 460 35.68 24.21 1.29
N TYR A 461 34.83 23.22 1.45
CA TYR A 461 33.69 23.24 2.36
C TYR A 461 33.48 21.87 2.99
N ALA A 462 33.80 21.81 4.29
CA ALA A 462 33.49 20.68 5.11
C ALA A 462 31.96 20.53 5.22
N TYR A 463 31.45 19.46 4.63
CA TYR A 463 30.06 19.04 4.70
C TYR A 463 30.01 17.56 5.06
N THR A 464 29.33 17.26 6.16
CA THR A 464 29.09 15.91 6.65
C THR A 464 27.60 15.61 6.47
N PRO A 465 27.22 14.82 5.46
CA PRO A 465 25.82 14.48 5.23
C PRO A 465 25.27 13.60 6.36
N GLY A 466 24.03 13.84 6.76
CA GLY A 466 23.26 12.91 7.58
C GLY A 466 22.89 11.63 6.81
N PRO A 467 22.35 10.60 7.50
CA PRO A 467 22.02 9.31 6.88
C PRO A 467 21.02 9.36 5.72
N CYS A 468 20.24 10.44 5.61
CA CYS A 468 19.25 10.68 4.55
C CYS A 468 19.63 11.79 3.58
N ASP A 469 20.78 12.45 3.81
CA ASP A 469 21.21 13.57 2.99
C ASP A 469 21.86 13.03 1.71
N THR A 470 21.01 12.72 0.75
CA THR A 470 21.46 12.33 -0.59
C THR A 470 21.82 13.56 -1.43
N GLY A 471 22.76 13.38 -2.34
CA GLY A 471 23.22 14.46 -3.20
C GLY A 471 23.88 15.61 -2.43
N LEU A 472 23.71 16.83 -2.94
CA LEU A 472 24.22 18.06 -2.34
C LEU A 472 23.10 19.09 -2.20
N PRO A 473 22.94 19.74 -1.03
CA PRO A 473 21.99 20.82 -0.90
C PRO A 473 22.46 22.03 -1.71
N ALA A 474 21.51 22.77 -2.31
CA ALA A 474 21.84 23.96 -3.10
C ALA A 474 22.62 25.02 -2.30
N SER A 475 22.38 25.10 -0.98
CA SER A 475 23.09 25.97 -0.05
C SER A 475 24.58 25.65 0.09
N ALA A 476 25.03 24.45 -0.33
CA ALA A 476 26.44 24.08 -0.29
C ALA A 476 27.27 24.75 -1.40
N GLY A 477 26.65 25.47 -2.35
CA GLY A 477 27.36 26.30 -3.34
C GLY A 477 28.16 25.52 -4.38
N TYR A 478 27.92 24.22 -4.51
CA TYR A 478 28.50 23.39 -5.57
C TYR A 478 27.69 23.52 -6.87
N VAL A 479 28.39 23.54 -7.99
CA VAL A 479 27.81 23.52 -9.34
C VAL A 479 28.15 22.20 -10.01
N GLN A 480 27.19 21.61 -10.74
CA GLN A 480 27.47 20.40 -11.51
C GLN A 480 28.37 20.75 -12.69
N VAL A 481 29.49 20.05 -12.82
CA VAL A 481 30.47 20.23 -13.91
C VAL A 481 30.52 19.05 -14.87
N GLY A 482 29.96 17.91 -14.49
CA GLY A 482 29.95 16.71 -15.33
C GLY A 482 28.96 15.65 -14.88
N SER A 483 28.69 14.73 -15.79
CA SER A 483 27.99 13.47 -15.53
C SER A 483 28.66 12.37 -16.34
N VAL A 484 28.87 11.21 -15.74
CA VAL A 484 29.51 10.05 -16.37
C VAL A 484 28.71 8.78 -16.08
N PRO A 485 28.83 7.73 -16.90
CA PRO A 485 28.27 6.41 -16.57
C PRO A 485 28.77 5.94 -15.19
N ALA A 486 27.95 5.19 -14.45
CA ALA A 486 28.31 4.71 -13.11
C ALA A 486 29.56 3.80 -13.07
N THR A 487 29.97 3.25 -14.23
CA THR A 487 31.18 2.44 -14.41
C THR A 487 32.46 3.26 -14.59
N ALA A 488 32.35 4.57 -14.82
CA ALA A 488 33.52 5.43 -14.95
C ALA A 488 34.20 5.64 -13.59
N THR A 489 35.52 5.81 -13.63
CA THR A 489 36.37 6.04 -12.46
C THR A 489 37.16 7.35 -12.53
N SER A 490 36.93 8.15 -13.58
CA SER A 490 37.59 9.43 -13.77
C SER A 490 36.74 10.42 -14.56
N PHE A 491 37.01 11.70 -14.35
CA PHE A 491 36.46 12.84 -15.07
C PHE A 491 37.51 13.94 -15.15
N THR A 492 37.61 14.63 -16.29
CA THR A 492 38.48 15.79 -16.45
C THR A 492 37.62 17.05 -16.46
N ASP A 493 37.81 17.92 -15.46
CA ASP A 493 37.20 19.25 -15.43
C ASP A 493 38.11 20.26 -16.13
N ASP A 494 37.68 20.72 -17.30
CA ASP A 494 38.32 21.77 -18.09
C ASP A 494 37.53 23.08 -18.08
N ASN A 495 36.55 23.22 -17.18
CA ASN A 495 35.65 24.36 -17.08
C ASN A 495 34.96 24.70 -18.42
N ALA A 496 34.38 23.69 -19.06
CA ALA A 496 33.75 23.80 -20.39
C ALA A 496 34.70 24.38 -21.45
N GLY A 497 35.96 23.99 -21.39
CA GLY A 497 37.03 24.43 -22.29
C GLY A 497 37.67 25.79 -21.95
N ALA A 498 37.18 26.51 -20.94
CA ALA A 498 37.78 27.79 -20.52
C ALA A 498 39.05 27.61 -19.67
N GLY A 499 39.27 26.40 -19.15
CA GLY A 499 40.33 26.10 -18.20
C GLY A 499 40.02 26.61 -16.79
N LEU A 500 40.72 26.04 -15.81
CA LEU A 500 40.67 26.43 -14.41
C LEU A 500 41.64 27.58 -14.11
N THR A 501 41.21 28.50 -13.24
CA THR A 501 41.98 29.71 -12.92
C THR A 501 43.13 29.43 -11.95
N ARG A 502 44.32 29.99 -12.23
CA ARG A 502 45.46 30.02 -11.29
C ARG A 502 45.15 30.87 -10.05
N GLY A 503 45.75 30.51 -8.92
CA GLY A 503 45.55 31.17 -7.64
C GLY A 503 44.23 30.82 -6.96
N LYS A 504 43.46 29.88 -7.51
CA LYS A 504 42.19 29.41 -6.96
C LYS A 504 42.31 28.00 -6.38
N THR A 505 41.50 27.77 -5.35
CA THR A 505 41.24 26.44 -4.81
C THR A 505 39.87 26.00 -5.28
N TYR A 506 39.77 24.75 -5.75
CA TYR A 506 38.51 24.11 -6.10
C TYR A 506 38.32 22.87 -5.24
N SER A 507 37.07 22.55 -4.97
CA SER A 507 36.67 21.31 -4.31
C SER A 507 35.73 20.52 -5.19
N TYR A 508 35.84 19.20 -5.12
CA TYR A 508 35.04 18.26 -5.89
C TYR A 508 34.30 17.29 -4.99
N ARG A 509 33.07 16.99 -5.38
CA ARG A 509 32.21 15.99 -4.75
C ARG A 509 31.41 15.23 -5.81
N ILE A 510 31.12 13.97 -5.52
CA ILE A 510 30.46 13.05 -6.44
C ILE A 510 29.35 12.32 -5.71
N TYR A 511 28.20 12.16 -6.33
CA TYR A 511 27.17 11.23 -5.88
C TYR A 511 26.54 10.48 -7.06
N ALA A 512 25.97 9.32 -6.77
CA ALA A 512 25.30 8.48 -7.75
C ALA A 512 23.80 8.76 -7.80
N VAL A 513 23.21 8.59 -8.99
CA VAL A 513 21.75 8.60 -9.20
C VAL A 513 21.28 7.25 -9.72
N PHE A 514 20.07 6.86 -9.32
CA PHE A 514 19.49 5.54 -9.59
C PHE A 514 18.34 5.63 -10.61
N PRO A 515 18.09 4.56 -11.37
CA PRO A 515 17.13 4.59 -12.47
C PRO A 515 15.68 4.73 -11.98
N LEU A 516 14.85 5.37 -12.81
CA LEU A 516 13.40 5.35 -12.66
C LEU A 516 12.85 3.93 -12.90
N PRO A 517 11.71 3.56 -12.28
CA PRO A 517 10.76 4.44 -11.57
C PRO A 517 11.09 4.67 -10.08
N ALA A 518 11.83 3.78 -9.43
CA ALA A 518 12.22 3.94 -8.03
C ALA A 518 13.02 5.24 -7.80
N GLY A 519 13.97 5.51 -8.70
CA GLY A 519 14.90 6.62 -8.58
C GLY A 519 15.75 6.52 -7.31
N GLY A 520 16.22 7.67 -6.83
CA GLY A 520 17.07 7.75 -5.64
C GLY A 520 18.44 8.32 -5.98
N ALA A 521 19.15 8.71 -4.92
CA ALA A 521 20.52 9.15 -5.01
C ALA A 521 21.35 8.54 -3.87
N SER A 522 22.66 8.58 -4.02
CA SER A 522 23.57 8.21 -2.96
C SER A 522 23.84 9.36 -2.00
N ILE A 523 24.37 9.01 -0.83
CA ILE A 523 25.14 9.96 -0.02
C ILE A 523 26.29 10.51 -0.88
N VAL A 524 26.63 11.78 -0.70
CA VAL A 524 27.75 12.39 -1.42
C VAL A 524 29.10 11.90 -0.89
N SER A 525 30.08 11.78 -1.78
CA SER A 525 31.46 11.48 -1.42
C SER A 525 32.03 12.47 -0.41
N ASN A 526 33.13 12.05 0.23
CA ASN A 526 34.04 12.99 0.86
C ASN A 526 34.53 14.04 -0.16
N GLU A 527 34.84 15.23 0.34
CA GLU A 527 35.37 16.32 -0.48
C GLU A 527 36.80 16.04 -0.92
N SER A 528 37.15 16.42 -2.15
CA SER A 528 38.54 16.48 -2.61
C SER A 528 38.91 17.88 -3.06
N CYS A 529 39.89 18.49 -2.39
CA CYS A 529 40.35 19.84 -2.67
C CYS A 529 41.66 19.89 -3.44
N ILE A 530 41.78 20.88 -4.31
CA ILE A 530 42.94 21.13 -5.15
C ILE A 530 43.18 22.63 -5.28
N THR A 531 44.44 23.05 -5.16
CA THR A 531 44.86 24.44 -5.35
C THR A 531 45.77 24.55 -6.58
N PHE A 532 45.43 25.43 -7.51
CA PHE A 532 46.28 25.74 -8.67
C PHE A 532 47.19 26.91 -8.30
N SER A 533 48.45 26.63 -7.96
CA SER A 533 49.42 27.66 -7.57
C SER A 533 49.82 28.59 -8.73
N GLY A 534 50.24 29.81 -8.37
CA GLY A 534 50.62 30.88 -9.30
C GLY A 534 49.65 32.07 -9.26
N ARG A 535 50.06 33.20 -9.86
CA ARG A 535 49.21 34.38 -10.01
C ARG A 535 48.30 34.22 -11.24
N SER A 536 47.13 34.86 -11.26
CA SER A 536 46.37 35.03 -12.49
C SER A 536 47.25 35.77 -13.52
N ALA A 537 47.06 35.50 -14.81
CA ALA A 537 47.75 36.24 -15.85
C ALA A 537 47.40 37.72 -15.70
N ARG A 538 48.39 38.53 -15.29
CA ARG A 538 48.27 39.98 -15.22
C ARG A 538 48.93 40.53 -16.46
N LEU A 539 48.16 41.14 -17.36
CA LEU A 539 48.72 41.98 -18.42
C LEU A 539 49.45 43.13 -17.73
N THR A 540 50.79 43.06 -17.68
CA THR A 540 51.61 44.12 -17.08
C THR A 540 51.91 45.23 -18.06
N ASN A 541 51.89 44.94 -19.37
CA ASN A 541 52.06 45.89 -20.46
C ASN A 541 50.99 45.63 -21.52
N VAL A 542 50.27 46.67 -21.90
CA VAL A 542 49.45 46.70 -23.11
C VAL A 542 50.14 47.69 -24.03
N ASP A 543 50.66 47.21 -25.15
CA ASP A 543 51.23 48.09 -26.18
C ASP A 543 50.15 48.33 -27.25
N VAL A 544 49.89 49.60 -27.56
CA VAL A 544 48.93 50.00 -28.60
C VAL A 544 49.73 50.39 -29.83
N ASN A 545 49.93 49.45 -30.74
CA ASN A 545 50.73 49.67 -31.96
C ASN A 545 50.01 50.53 -33.01
N THR A 546 48.68 50.60 -32.99
CA THR A 546 47.89 51.40 -33.93
C THR A 546 46.56 51.82 -33.30
N THR A 547 46.25 53.10 -33.36
CA THR A 547 44.89 53.62 -33.17
C THR A 547 44.42 54.19 -34.51
N SER A 548 43.25 53.75 -34.99
CA SER A 548 42.59 54.36 -36.13
C SER A 548 41.69 55.49 -35.63
N ALA A 549 41.92 56.70 -36.12
CA ALA A 549 41.07 57.87 -35.87
C ALA A 549 39.72 57.76 -36.59
#